data_AF-A0A9E4M672-F1
#
_entry.id   AF-A0A9E4M672-F1
#
_cell.length_a   1.000
_cell.length_b   1.000
_cell.length_c   1.000
_cell.angle_alpha   90.00
_cell.angle_beta   90.00
_cell.angle_gamma   90.00
#
_symmetry.space_group_name_H-M   'P 1'
#
loop_
_entity.id
_entity.type
_entity.pdbx_description
1 polymer ?
#
loop_
_entity_poly.entity_id
_entity_poly.type
_entity_poly.pdbx_seq_one_letter_code
_entity_poly.pdbx_strand_id
1 'polypeptide(L)'
;LSRPDWLLIHGVHLPDDHELAGTVVHNPRSNMNNAVGYARPARFESSGNPVALGTDGIGSDMLDEFRLAYARLRESDVTASPEAPWQWLSTGWDLMPGARGDTVTWNYAPMEPWHLAFSPGVRPERVEVGGEVVWAGGQPTRVDAAEVRARAAEAAQRLFRRLDDLD
;
A
#
# COMPACT_ATOMS: atom_id res chain seq x y z
N LEU A 1 16.78 -19.76 9.69
CA LEU A 1 15.46 -20.10 9.12
C LEU A 1 14.56 -18.88 9.26
N SER A 2 13.86 -18.52 8.18
CA SER A 2 12.80 -17.49 8.17
C SER A 2 11.68 -17.84 9.15
N ARG A 3 10.90 -16.85 9.59
CA ARG A 3 9.81 -17.04 10.55
C ARG A 3 8.48 -16.53 9.97
N PRO A 4 7.33 -17.07 10.41
CA PRO A 4 6.02 -16.61 9.94
C PRO A 4 5.73 -15.12 10.19
N ASP A 5 6.38 -14.52 11.20
CA ASP A 5 6.25 -13.10 11.54
C ASP A 5 7.14 -12.17 10.69
N TRP A 6 7.89 -12.72 9.72
CA TRP A 6 8.72 -11.93 8.82
C TRP A 6 7.91 -11.30 7.71
N LEU A 7 8.37 -10.13 7.26
CA LEU A 7 7.85 -9.45 6.07
C LEU A 7 8.85 -9.62 4.92
N LEU A 8 8.40 -10.24 3.83
CA LEU A 8 9.16 -10.45 2.61
C LEU A 8 8.79 -9.34 1.61
N ILE A 9 9.56 -8.24 1.61
CA ILE A 9 9.19 -7.03 0.86
C ILE A 9 9.53 -7.16 -0.63
N HIS A 10 8.64 -6.69 -1.51
CA HIS A 10 8.70 -6.71 -2.97
C HIS A 10 8.58 -8.09 -3.62
N GLY A 11 9.46 -9.04 -3.30
CA GLY A 11 9.43 -10.40 -3.84
C GLY A 11 9.66 -10.52 -5.36
N VAL A 12 10.19 -9.48 -6.03
CA VAL A 12 10.23 -9.41 -7.51
C VAL A 12 11.09 -10.50 -8.14
N HIS A 13 12.27 -10.77 -7.56
CA HIS A 13 13.21 -11.78 -8.03
C HIS A 13 13.28 -13.01 -7.13
N LEU A 14 12.33 -13.17 -6.20
CA LEU A 14 12.27 -14.34 -5.33
C LEU A 14 11.81 -15.55 -6.17
N PRO A 15 12.54 -16.67 -6.23
CA PRO A 15 12.11 -17.84 -7.01
C PRO A 15 10.86 -18.50 -6.39
N ASP A 16 10.21 -19.44 -7.08
CA ASP A 16 9.01 -20.12 -6.56
C ASP A 16 9.32 -21.11 -5.42
N ASP A 17 10.51 -21.71 -5.44
CA ASP A 17 11.03 -22.73 -4.51
C ASP A 17 11.84 -22.13 -3.35
N HIS A 18 11.53 -20.90 -2.94
CA HIS A 18 12.35 -20.14 -1.99
C HIS A 18 12.32 -20.65 -0.53
N GLU A 19 11.38 -21.53 -0.15
CA GLU A 19 11.19 -22.10 1.21
C GLU A 19 11.06 -21.08 2.37
N LEU A 20 10.97 -19.78 2.08
CA LEU A 20 10.87 -18.73 3.11
C LEU A 20 9.46 -18.64 3.68
N ALA A 21 9.38 -18.71 5.01
CA ALA A 21 8.19 -18.33 5.77
C ALA A 21 8.10 -16.80 5.93
N GLY A 22 6.87 -16.29 5.94
CA GLY A 22 6.57 -14.87 6.14
C GLY A 22 5.45 -14.38 5.23
N THR A 23 5.04 -13.13 5.44
CA THR A 23 4.07 -12.44 4.58
C THR A 23 4.79 -11.67 3.48
N VAL A 24 4.43 -11.90 2.23
CA VAL A 24 4.95 -11.13 1.10
C VAL A 24 4.23 -9.79 1.03
N VAL A 25 4.99 -8.68 1.01
CA VAL A 25 4.42 -7.33 0.86
C VAL A 25 4.68 -6.84 -0.56
N HIS A 26 3.64 -6.82 -1.39
CA HIS A 26 3.71 -6.35 -2.76
C HIS A 26 3.60 -4.82 -2.83
N ASN A 27 4.63 -4.17 -3.37
CA ASN A 27 4.66 -2.72 -3.60
C ASN A 27 4.57 -2.42 -5.11
N PRO A 28 3.38 -2.51 -5.74
CA PRO A 28 3.25 -2.46 -7.20
C PRO A 28 3.77 -1.13 -7.77
N ARG A 29 3.41 0.01 -7.18
CA ARG A 29 3.83 1.33 -7.69
C ARG A 29 5.33 1.52 -7.64
N SER A 30 5.95 1.18 -6.51
CA SER A 30 7.41 1.27 -6.36
C SER A 30 8.14 0.37 -7.32
N ASN A 31 7.68 -0.87 -7.47
CA ASN A 31 8.30 -1.81 -8.39
C ASN A 31 8.30 -1.31 -9.84
N MET A 32 7.17 -0.74 -10.28
CA MET A 32 7.03 -0.20 -11.64
C MET A 32 7.81 1.10 -11.81
N ASN A 33 7.78 2.01 -10.82
CA ASN A 33 8.53 3.27 -10.85
C ASN A 33 10.04 3.04 -10.99
N ASN A 34 10.57 2.09 -10.23
CA ASN A 34 12.01 1.79 -10.22
C ASN A 34 12.43 0.79 -11.30
N ALA A 35 11.51 0.41 -12.20
CA ALA A 35 11.76 -0.54 -13.29
C ALA A 35 12.35 -1.89 -12.85
N VAL A 36 12.03 -2.36 -11.64
CA VAL A 36 12.51 -3.65 -11.13
C VAL A 36 11.63 -4.83 -11.59
N GLY A 37 10.40 -4.56 -12.03
CA GLY A 37 9.48 -5.53 -12.65
C GLY A 37 8.30 -5.95 -11.77
N TYR A 38 7.44 -6.80 -12.31
CA TYR A 38 6.23 -7.26 -11.62
C TYR A 38 6.50 -8.53 -10.79
N ALA A 39 6.18 -8.49 -9.50
CA ALA A 39 6.48 -9.59 -8.57
C ALA A 39 5.66 -10.86 -8.78
N ARG A 40 4.49 -10.76 -9.45
CA ARG A 40 3.51 -11.83 -9.62
C ARG A 40 3.13 -12.45 -8.26
N PRO A 41 2.65 -11.66 -7.29
CA PRO A 41 2.55 -12.12 -5.91
C PRO A 41 1.53 -13.25 -5.70
N ALA A 42 0.54 -13.40 -6.58
CA ALA A 42 -0.44 -14.49 -6.55
C ALA A 42 0.21 -15.89 -6.50
N ARG A 43 1.42 -16.07 -7.08
CA ARG A 43 2.12 -17.36 -7.05
C ARG A 43 2.54 -17.77 -5.64
N PHE A 44 2.84 -16.80 -4.76
CA PHE A 44 3.30 -17.07 -3.40
C PHE A 44 2.20 -17.60 -2.49
N GLU A 45 0.94 -17.32 -2.81
CA GLU A 45 -0.21 -17.88 -2.07
C GLU A 45 -0.23 -19.41 -2.20
N SER A 46 0.17 -19.95 -3.36
CA SER A 46 0.31 -21.39 -3.59
C SER A 46 1.47 -22.02 -2.80
N SER A 47 2.50 -21.22 -2.48
CA SER A 47 3.62 -21.59 -1.61
C SER A 47 3.32 -21.40 -0.11
N GLY A 48 2.11 -20.94 0.24
CA GLY A 48 1.66 -20.76 1.62
C GLY A 48 2.03 -19.43 2.25
N ASN A 49 2.57 -18.47 1.50
CA ASN A 49 2.83 -17.12 2.00
C ASN A 49 1.58 -16.24 1.81
N PRO A 50 1.06 -15.61 2.88
CA PRO A 50 0.07 -14.54 2.74
C PRO A 50 0.66 -13.38 1.93
N VAL A 51 -0.18 -12.68 1.17
CA VAL A 51 0.22 -11.50 0.41
C VAL A 51 -0.49 -10.28 0.98
N ALA A 52 0.27 -9.23 1.28
CA ALA A 52 -0.22 -7.91 1.66
C ALA A 52 0.18 -6.86 0.60
N LEU A 53 -0.50 -5.72 0.60
CA LEU A 53 -0.08 -4.55 -0.17
C LEU A 53 0.76 -3.58 0.65
N GLY A 54 1.65 -2.85 -0.02
CA GLY A 54 2.38 -1.73 0.53
C GLY A 54 2.58 -0.62 -0.51
N THR A 55 2.79 0.60 -0.04
CA THR A 55 3.05 1.78 -0.89
C THR A 55 4.53 2.02 -1.14
N ASP A 56 5.39 1.37 -0.36
CA ASP A 56 6.79 1.78 -0.16
C ASP A 56 6.88 3.28 0.19
N GLY A 57 7.95 3.97 -0.21
CA GLY A 57 8.14 5.41 0.00
C GLY A 57 7.56 6.35 -1.07
N ILE A 58 6.71 5.89 -2.01
CA ILE A 58 6.22 6.75 -3.12
C ILE A 58 4.98 7.57 -2.74
N GLY A 59 4.08 7.00 -1.95
CA GLY A 59 2.84 7.64 -1.56
C GLY A 59 2.22 6.92 -0.36
N SER A 60 0.96 7.24 -0.05
CA SER A 60 0.26 6.65 1.11
C SER A 60 -1.19 6.24 0.80
N ASP A 61 -1.56 6.11 -0.48
CA ASP A 61 -2.93 5.78 -0.90
C ASP A 61 -3.06 4.28 -1.18
N MET A 62 -3.57 3.55 -0.19
CA MET A 62 -3.76 2.10 -0.29
C MET A 62 -4.86 1.69 -1.28
N LEU A 63 -5.87 2.53 -1.54
CA LEU A 63 -6.89 2.22 -2.55
C LEU A 63 -6.31 2.32 -3.96
N ASP A 64 -5.41 3.28 -4.20
CA ASP A 64 -4.72 3.35 -5.47
C ASP A 64 -3.67 2.24 -5.64
N GLU A 65 -2.98 1.81 -4.56
CA GLU A 65 -2.14 0.61 -4.63
C GLU A 65 -2.96 -0.64 -4.97
N PHE A 66 -4.17 -0.77 -4.42
CA PHE A 66 -5.12 -1.81 -4.80
C PHE A 66 -5.49 -1.75 -6.29
N ARG A 67 -5.86 -0.58 -6.81
CA ARG A 67 -6.20 -0.41 -8.24
C ARG A 67 -5.03 -0.76 -9.15
N LEU A 68 -3.82 -0.31 -8.79
CA LEU A 68 -2.62 -0.61 -9.57
C LEU A 68 -2.24 -2.08 -9.49
N ALA A 69 -2.34 -2.70 -8.32
CA ALA A 69 -2.15 -4.14 -8.15
C ALA A 69 -3.12 -4.94 -9.05
N TYR A 70 -4.39 -4.55 -9.09
CA TYR A 70 -5.37 -5.17 -9.98
C TYR A 70 -5.02 -4.99 -11.46
N ALA A 71 -4.69 -3.77 -11.89
CA ALA A 71 -4.31 -3.52 -13.28
C ALA A 71 -3.09 -4.36 -13.71
N ARG A 72 -2.06 -4.46 -12.84
CA ARG A 72 -0.89 -5.30 -13.08
C ARG A 72 -1.19 -6.79 -13.05
N LEU A 73 -2.06 -7.23 -12.15
CA LEU A 73 -2.50 -8.63 -12.08
C LEU A 73 -3.26 -9.03 -13.34
N ARG A 74 -4.27 -8.25 -13.75
CA ARG A 74 -5.09 -8.52 -14.95
C ARG A 74 -4.26 -8.49 -16.25
N GLU A 75 -3.22 -7.64 -16.31
CA GLU A 75 -2.30 -7.64 -17.45
C GLU A 75 -1.46 -8.93 -17.51
N SER A 76 -1.08 -9.48 -16.36
CA SER A 76 -0.34 -10.75 -16.30
C SER A 76 -1.21 -12.00 -16.48
N ASP A 77 -2.47 -11.93 -16.04
CA ASP A 77 -3.46 -13.00 -16.11
C ASP A 77 -4.83 -12.39 -16.44
N VAL A 78 -5.27 -12.62 -17.67
CA VAL A 78 -6.52 -12.07 -18.20
C VAL A 78 -7.77 -12.58 -17.48
N THR A 79 -7.67 -13.64 -16.67
CA THR A 79 -8.79 -14.19 -15.90
C THR A 79 -8.91 -13.62 -14.50
N ALA A 80 -7.85 -12.98 -13.99
CA ALA A 80 -7.76 -12.54 -12.61
C ALA A 80 -8.72 -11.37 -12.29
N SER A 81 -9.32 -11.38 -11.11
CA SER A 81 -10.34 -10.41 -10.71
C SER A 81 -9.86 -9.45 -9.60
N PRO A 82 -10.56 -8.33 -9.34
CA PRO A 82 -10.18 -7.39 -8.27
C PRO A 82 -10.20 -7.98 -6.85
N GLU A 83 -10.85 -9.12 -6.66
CA GLU A 83 -10.98 -9.81 -5.38
C GLU A 83 -9.63 -10.21 -4.79
N ALA A 84 -8.68 -10.66 -5.61
CA ALA A 84 -7.35 -11.04 -5.12
C ALA A 84 -6.57 -9.83 -4.55
N PRO A 85 -6.39 -8.71 -5.28
CA PRO A 85 -5.80 -7.51 -4.72
C PRO A 85 -6.57 -6.91 -3.54
N TRP A 86 -7.90 -7.07 -3.50
CA TRP A 86 -8.71 -6.65 -2.36
C TRP A 86 -8.46 -7.50 -1.11
N GLN A 87 -8.27 -8.81 -1.31
CA GLN A 87 -7.81 -9.70 -0.25
C GLN A 87 -6.41 -9.29 0.23
N TRP A 88 -5.48 -8.95 -0.68
CA TRP A 88 -4.15 -8.48 -0.30
C TRP A 88 -4.18 -7.15 0.48
N LEU A 89 -5.09 -6.24 0.13
CA LEU A 89 -5.36 -5.03 0.92
C LEU A 89 -5.84 -5.40 2.32
N SER A 90 -6.78 -6.36 2.41
CA SER A 90 -7.38 -6.82 3.66
C SER A 90 -6.38 -7.53 4.58
N THR A 91 -5.42 -8.28 4.02
CA THR A 91 -4.30 -8.89 4.77
C THR A 91 -3.45 -7.84 5.50
N GLY A 92 -3.51 -6.57 5.09
CA GLY A 92 -2.91 -5.47 5.86
C GLY A 92 -3.40 -5.40 7.31
N TRP A 93 -4.64 -5.81 7.60
CA TRP A 93 -5.12 -5.89 8.98
C TRP A 93 -4.48 -7.00 9.80
N ASP A 94 -3.95 -8.05 9.19
CA ASP A 94 -3.19 -9.08 9.93
C ASP A 94 -1.83 -8.54 10.38
N LEU A 95 -1.25 -7.62 9.59
CA LEU A 95 -0.02 -6.92 9.93
C LEU A 95 -0.25 -5.78 10.92
N MET A 96 -1.39 -5.09 10.81
CA MET A 96 -1.78 -3.95 11.64
C MET A 96 -3.15 -4.18 12.29
N PRO A 97 -3.27 -5.10 13.27
CA PRO A 97 -4.56 -5.50 13.84
C PRO A 97 -5.31 -4.37 14.54
N GLY A 98 -4.61 -3.35 15.06
CA GLY A 98 -5.22 -2.18 15.67
C GLY A 98 -6.14 -1.41 14.73
N ALA A 99 -5.85 -1.41 13.42
CA ALA A 99 -6.62 -0.68 12.42
C ALA A 99 -8.04 -1.27 12.19
N ARG A 100 -8.35 -2.46 12.72
CA ARG A 100 -9.71 -3.04 12.66
C ARG A 100 -10.70 -2.28 13.55
N GLY A 101 -10.22 -1.58 14.58
CA GLY A 101 -11.05 -0.77 15.46
C GLY A 101 -11.31 0.64 14.93
N ASP A 102 -10.65 1.02 13.84
CA ASP A 102 -10.73 2.36 13.27
C ASP A 102 -11.90 2.45 12.28
N THR A 103 -12.46 3.65 12.13
CA THR A 103 -13.59 3.90 11.22
C THR A 103 -13.21 4.92 10.17
N VAL A 104 -13.53 4.61 8.91
CA VAL A 104 -13.38 5.55 7.79
C VAL A 104 -14.73 5.78 7.13
N THR A 105 -15.13 7.05 7.05
CA THR A 105 -16.24 7.48 6.21
C THR A 105 -15.69 7.94 4.87
N TRP A 106 -16.21 7.35 3.79
CA TRP A 106 -15.76 7.60 2.42
C TRP A 106 -16.78 8.45 1.68
N ASN A 107 -16.31 9.24 0.70
CA ASN A 107 -17.19 9.99 -0.22
C ASN A 107 -17.88 9.12 -1.28
N TYR A 108 -17.88 7.80 -1.08
CA TYR A 108 -18.35 6.80 -2.02
C TYR A 108 -18.91 5.60 -1.27
N ALA A 109 -19.97 5.01 -1.81
CA ALA A 109 -20.49 3.70 -1.44
C ALA A 109 -21.04 3.03 -2.71
N PRO A 110 -20.87 1.71 -2.91
CA PRO A 110 -20.35 0.70 -1.97
C PRO A 110 -18.81 0.57 -1.91
N MET A 111 -18.26 0.15 -0.77
CA MET A 111 -16.82 -0.09 -0.59
C MET A 111 -16.47 -1.56 -0.87
N GLU A 112 -16.47 -1.95 -2.14
CA GLU A 112 -16.24 -3.33 -2.57
C GLU A 112 -15.30 -3.40 -3.79
N PRO A 113 -14.57 -4.53 -4.01
CA PRO A 113 -13.54 -4.69 -5.02
C PRO A 113 -13.90 -4.22 -6.45
N TRP A 114 -15.04 -4.62 -7.00
CA TRP A 114 -15.37 -4.32 -8.40
C TRP A 114 -15.64 -2.83 -8.64
N HIS A 115 -16.40 -2.17 -7.78
CA HIS A 115 -16.65 -0.74 -7.86
C HIS A 115 -15.35 0.04 -7.65
N LEU A 116 -14.56 -0.30 -6.63
CA LEU A 116 -13.35 0.45 -6.30
C LEU A 116 -12.22 0.26 -7.31
N ALA A 117 -12.17 -0.88 -8.00
CA ALA A 117 -11.21 -1.11 -9.08
C ALA A 117 -11.35 -0.08 -10.22
N PHE A 118 -12.57 0.44 -10.44
CA PHE A 118 -12.89 1.35 -11.56
C PHE A 118 -13.37 2.74 -11.13
N SER A 119 -13.44 3.02 -9.83
CA SER A 119 -13.86 4.32 -9.29
C SER A 119 -12.66 5.08 -8.71
N PRO A 120 -11.90 5.82 -9.53
CA PRO A 120 -10.83 6.69 -9.04
C PRO A 120 -11.40 7.90 -8.26
N GLY A 121 -10.57 8.52 -7.41
CA GLY A 121 -10.97 9.72 -6.66
C GLY A 121 -11.84 9.46 -5.41
N VAL A 122 -12.05 8.19 -5.06
CA VAL A 122 -12.58 7.78 -3.76
C VAL A 122 -11.59 8.18 -2.68
N ARG A 123 -12.05 8.93 -1.68
CA ARG A 123 -11.22 9.50 -0.62
C ARG A 123 -11.95 9.49 0.73
N PRO A 124 -11.22 9.48 1.84
CA PRO A 124 -11.83 9.60 3.15
C PRO A 124 -12.37 11.03 3.37
N GLU A 125 -13.62 11.12 3.82
CA GLU A 125 -14.22 12.36 4.34
C GLU A 125 -13.92 12.53 5.82
N ARG A 126 -13.88 11.41 6.55
CA ARG A 126 -13.61 11.35 7.99
C ARG A 126 -12.87 10.07 8.35
N VAL A 127 -11.87 10.18 9.23
CA VAL A 127 -11.16 9.03 9.80
C VAL A 127 -11.14 9.17 11.31
N GLU A 128 -11.54 8.10 12.00
CA GLU A 128 -11.49 7.97 13.45
C GLU A 128 -10.58 6.81 13.84
N VAL A 129 -9.60 7.07 14.71
CA VAL A 129 -8.62 6.10 15.20
C VAL A 129 -8.70 6.08 16.72
N GLY A 130 -8.98 4.93 17.32
CA GLY A 130 -9.12 4.81 18.79
C GLY A 130 -10.14 5.77 19.41
N GLY A 131 -11.20 6.13 18.67
CA GLY A 131 -12.22 7.10 19.10
C GLY A 131 -11.85 8.57 18.92
N GLU A 132 -10.66 8.88 18.42
CA GLU A 132 -10.25 10.25 18.09
C GLU A 132 -10.40 10.50 16.59
N VAL A 133 -11.01 11.62 16.22
CA VAL A 133 -11.06 12.07 14.82
C VAL A 133 -9.67 12.55 14.42
N VAL A 134 -9.04 11.92 13.43
CA VAL A 134 -7.70 12.27 12.93
C VAL A 134 -7.73 12.98 11.57
N TRP A 135 -8.84 12.84 10.83
CA TRP A 135 -9.08 13.49 9.54
C TRP A 135 -10.55 13.89 9.43
N ALA A 136 -10.84 15.12 9.01
CA ALA A 136 -12.19 15.58 8.73
C ALA A 136 -12.17 16.80 7.80
N GLY A 137 -13.13 16.89 6.87
CA GLY A 137 -13.26 18.07 6.00
C GLY A 137 -12.07 18.29 5.07
N GLY A 138 -11.39 17.20 4.66
CA GLY A 138 -10.25 17.26 3.74
C GLY A 138 -8.92 17.67 4.37
N GLN A 139 -8.81 17.66 5.70
CA GLN A 139 -7.60 18.05 6.42
C GLN A 139 -7.37 17.17 7.67
N PRO A 140 -6.12 17.02 8.12
CA PRO A 140 -5.84 16.39 9.39
C PRO A 140 -6.28 17.29 10.55
N THR A 141 -6.74 16.68 11.63
CA THR A 141 -7.22 17.40 12.84
C THR A 141 -6.18 17.49 13.95
N ARG A 142 -5.12 16.68 13.85
CA ARG A 142 -4.10 16.48 14.90
C ARG A 142 -2.76 17.16 14.61
N VAL A 143 -2.58 17.67 13.40
CA VAL A 143 -1.35 18.35 12.96
C VAL A 143 -1.69 19.56 12.12
N ASP A 144 -0.85 20.59 12.18
CA ASP A 144 -0.89 21.69 11.21
C ASP A 144 -0.28 21.21 9.89
N ALA A 145 -1.14 20.96 8.90
CA ALA A 145 -0.71 20.46 7.60
C ALA A 145 0.16 21.47 6.83
N ALA A 146 -0.03 22.77 7.04
CA ALA A 146 0.79 23.79 6.39
C ALA A 146 2.18 23.83 7.00
N GLU A 147 2.27 23.76 8.33
CA GLU A 147 3.55 23.67 9.04
C GLU A 147 4.34 22.41 8.64
N VAL A 148 3.69 21.24 8.63
CA VAL A 148 4.33 19.97 8.25
C VAL A 148 4.90 20.06 6.83
N ARG A 149 4.14 20.61 5.87
CA ARG A 149 4.61 20.79 4.49
C ARG A 149 5.77 21.78 4.40
N ALA A 150 5.73 22.89 5.14
CA ALA A 150 6.82 23.86 5.16
C ALA A 150 8.12 23.24 5.69
N ARG A 151 8.05 22.54 6.82
CA ARG A 151 9.21 21.84 7.42
C ARG A 151 9.75 20.73 6.51
N ALA A 152 8.87 19.98 5.85
CA ALA A 152 9.26 18.96 4.88
C ALA A 152 9.99 19.57 3.67
N ALA A 153 9.51 20.69 3.14
CA ALA A 153 10.14 21.40 2.02
C ALA A 153 11.54 21.90 2.40
N GLU A 154 11.71 22.49 3.59
CA GLU A 154 13.02 22.91 4.09
C GLU A 154 13.98 21.72 4.26
N ALA A 155 13.48 20.59 4.76
CA ALA A 155 14.27 19.37 4.91
C ALA A 155 14.72 18.82 3.55
N ALA A 156 13.83 18.79 2.56
CA ALA A 156 14.15 18.38 1.20
C ALA A 156 15.23 19.30 0.59
N GLN A 157 15.10 20.62 0.71
CA GLN A 157 16.12 21.57 0.23
C GLN A 157 17.48 21.39 0.91
N ARG A 158 17.52 21.03 2.20
CA ARG A 158 18.78 20.71 2.88
C ARG A 158 19.38 19.41 2.37
N LEU A 159 18.56 18.40 2.09
CA LEU A 159 19.01 17.12 1.54
C LEU A 159 19.59 17.32 0.14
N PHE A 160 18.87 17.99 -0.76
CA PHE A 160 19.33 18.21 -2.14
C PHE A 160 20.63 19.01 -2.20
N ARG A 161 20.76 20.09 -1.41
CA ARG A 161 22.04 20.82 -1.34
C ARG A 161 23.21 19.93 -0.92
N ARG A 162 23.01 19.03 0.04
CA ARG A 162 24.07 18.09 0.45
C ARG A 162 24.38 17.06 -0.63
N LEU A 163 23.41 16.67 -1.45
CA LEU A 163 23.64 15.78 -2.58
C LEU A 163 24.44 16.50 -3.67
N ASP A 164 24.10 17.76 -3.97
CA ASP A 164 24.84 18.59 -4.92
C ASP A 164 26.30 18.81 -4.47
N ASP A 165 26.57 18.87 -3.16
CA ASP A 165 27.92 18.99 -2.59
C ASP A 165 28.73 17.67 -2.64
N LEU A 166 28.12 16.53 -3.00
CA LEU A 166 28.79 15.22 -3.11
C LEU A 166 29.26 14.90 -4.54
N ASP A 167 28.76 15.62 -5.54
CA ASP A 167 29.16 15.52 -6.95
C ASP A 167 30.36 16.44 -7.27
#